data_AF-A0A9X3MY33-F1
#
_entry.id   AF-A0A9X3MY33-F1
#
_cell.length_a   1.000
_cell.length_b   1.000
_cell.length_c   1.000
_cell.angle_alpha   90.00
_cell.angle_beta   90.00
_cell.angle_gamma   90.00
#
_symmetry.space_group_name_H-M   'P 1'
#
loop_
_entity.id
_entity.type
_entity.pdbx_description
1 polymer ?
#
loop_
_entity_poly.entity_id
_entity_poly.type
_entity_poly.pdbx_seq_one_letter_code
_entity_poly.pdbx_strand_id
1 'polypeptide(L)'
;MKEQAPAVETVEAAPVVAPGVAPAGAVGGGVSQVLRLQATAGNVAVSRALAARRALARQQAPPPARTAQQIADLDEDITQAIAEKETGRTAVESAMRTSAGVRASYASQVQATAGWTISALQALDDTRLAAFGLTRAELRDANARAVAAGAVWDAAMATAVGSDAAAFMTAHATQIGAAGLLRADIDRMFLFRDLRADLENRLTTEVPPRTTALTAMAPADVWALATARERSRVGAPRVGQMTDARRNALAPIIARREAVDAVAAGTPATTLGIPAGTINAYRPVGGGSNYAEDKVAWMRVAVGRQPPGGTVGARLETAATADGGLQLGRARIARINEQFLAANPAATDDQVCDNAARQHNPGNPKLATVRGHFHTFHAARAAAAAAAGGAAPAPAGAAPAGAAP
;
A
#
# COMPACT_ATOMS: atom_id res chain seq x y z
N MET A 1 35.77 26.62 16.97
CA MET A 1 36.24 26.11 18.27
C MET A 1 35.04 25.60 19.07
N LYS A 2 35.26 24.52 19.83
CA LYS A 2 34.28 23.62 20.49
C LYS A 2 33.68 22.52 19.60
N GLU A 3 34.49 21.48 19.45
CA GLU A 3 34.06 20.09 19.21
C GLU A 3 33.12 19.63 20.33
N GLN A 4 32.07 18.89 19.98
CA GLN A 4 31.37 17.99 20.89
C GLN A 4 31.17 16.64 20.18
N ALA A 5 31.76 15.61 20.78
CA ALA A 5 31.70 14.22 20.39
C ALA A 5 30.28 13.62 20.59
N PRO A 6 29.92 12.54 19.88
CA PRO A 6 28.65 11.85 20.06
C PRO A 6 28.61 11.07 21.38
N ALA A 7 27.48 11.18 22.07
CA ALA A 7 27.17 10.46 23.30
C ALA A 7 27.04 8.94 23.05
N VAL A 8 27.73 8.18 23.89
CA VAL A 8 27.61 6.72 24.00
C VAL A 8 26.32 6.41 24.77
N GLU A 9 25.41 5.67 24.13
CA GLU A 9 24.18 5.18 24.74
C GLU A 9 24.52 3.95 25.60
N THR A 10 24.56 4.15 26.91
CA THR A 10 24.73 3.08 27.91
C THR A 10 23.45 2.24 27.97
N VAL A 11 23.54 0.98 27.58
CA VAL A 11 22.46 -0.01 27.74
C VAL A 11 22.25 -0.28 29.23
N GLU A 12 21.09 0.11 29.74
CA GLU A 12 20.63 -0.17 31.10
C GLU A 12 20.37 -1.68 31.27
N ALA A 13 21.05 -2.30 32.22
CA ALA A 13 20.90 -3.72 32.53
C ALA A 13 19.57 -4.00 33.25
N ALA A 14 18.86 -5.03 32.82
CA ALA A 14 17.62 -5.50 33.44
C ALA A 14 17.82 -5.84 34.94
N PRO A 15 16.85 -5.55 35.82
CA PRO A 15 16.99 -5.81 37.25
C PRO A 15 17.02 -7.31 37.56
N VAL A 16 18.08 -7.71 38.27
CA VAL A 16 18.22 -9.02 38.92
C VAL A 16 17.25 -9.08 40.10
N VAL A 17 16.21 -9.89 40.00
CA VAL A 17 15.28 -10.16 41.11
C VAL A 17 15.92 -11.19 42.06
N ALA A 18 16.26 -10.75 43.27
CA ALA A 18 16.68 -11.61 44.36
C ALA A 18 15.47 -12.40 44.95
N PRO A 19 15.65 -13.66 45.38
CA PRO A 19 14.57 -14.43 45.99
C PRO A 19 14.40 -14.06 47.47
N GLY A 20 13.33 -13.31 47.78
CA GLY A 20 12.89 -13.01 49.13
C GLY A 20 11.77 -13.95 49.60
N VAL A 21 11.91 -14.39 50.85
CA VAL A 21 11.08 -15.34 51.60
C VAL A 21 9.62 -14.88 51.75
N ALA A 22 8.66 -15.80 51.62
CA ALA A 22 7.26 -15.60 52.00
C ALA A 22 6.87 -16.54 53.16
N PRO A 23 6.01 -16.10 54.11
CA PRO A 23 5.70 -16.83 55.34
C PRO A 23 4.62 -17.90 55.14
N ALA A 24 4.54 -18.77 56.15
CA ALA A 24 3.80 -20.01 56.20
C ALA A 24 2.27 -19.87 56.05
N GLY A 25 1.71 -20.76 55.24
CA GLY A 25 0.29 -21.12 55.18
C GLY A 25 0.12 -22.34 54.25
N ALA A 26 0.06 -23.55 54.84
CA ALA A 26 -0.34 -24.79 54.15
C ALA A 26 -1.74 -24.59 53.55
N VAL A 27 -2.05 -24.95 52.30
CA VAL A 27 -2.23 -26.31 51.75
C VAL A 27 -2.12 -26.19 50.21
N GLY A 28 -1.21 -26.93 49.55
CA GLY A 28 -1.11 -26.93 48.07
C GLY A 28 0.26 -27.17 47.42
N GLY A 29 1.28 -27.61 48.18
CA GLY A 29 2.68 -27.69 47.70
C GLY A 29 2.96 -28.70 46.59
N GLY A 30 2.24 -29.82 46.51
CA GLY A 30 2.51 -30.88 45.54
C GLY A 30 2.17 -30.51 44.09
N VAL A 31 1.02 -29.86 43.88
CA VAL A 31 0.55 -29.49 42.53
C VAL A 31 1.42 -28.39 41.91
N SER A 32 1.90 -27.43 42.72
CA SER A 32 2.79 -26.37 42.25
C SER A 32 4.20 -26.84 41.89
N GLN A 33 4.70 -27.89 42.53
CA GLN A 33 5.99 -28.51 42.20
C GLN A 33 5.89 -29.40 40.96
N VAL A 34 4.79 -30.15 40.81
CA VAL A 34 4.51 -30.97 39.62
C VAL A 34 4.29 -30.09 38.39
N LEU A 35 3.55 -28.98 38.50
CA LEU A 35 3.38 -28.03 37.39
C LEU A 35 4.69 -27.36 36.98
N ARG A 36 5.59 -27.02 37.94
CA ARG A 36 6.93 -26.52 37.62
C ARG A 36 7.82 -27.56 36.96
N LEU A 37 7.76 -28.82 37.42
CA LEU A 37 8.49 -29.94 36.79
C LEU A 37 7.95 -30.25 35.39
N GLN A 38 6.63 -30.20 35.17
CA GLN A 38 6.02 -30.35 33.85
C GLN A 38 6.38 -29.20 32.90
N ALA A 39 6.40 -27.95 33.39
CA ALA A 39 6.85 -26.80 32.59
C ALA A 39 8.34 -26.90 32.21
N THR A 40 9.19 -27.35 33.15
CA THR A 40 10.62 -27.53 32.89
C THR A 40 10.88 -28.70 31.95
N ALA A 41 10.18 -29.83 32.12
CA ALA A 41 10.26 -30.98 31.22
C ALA A 41 9.74 -30.64 29.81
N GLY A 42 8.65 -29.87 29.71
CA GLY A 42 8.12 -29.35 28.45
C GLY A 42 9.12 -28.45 27.73
N ASN A 43 9.76 -27.53 28.47
CA ASN A 43 10.79 -26.64 27.92
C ASN A 43 12.04 -27.41 27.45
N VAL A 44 12.44 -28.46 28.17
CA VAL A 44 13.55 -29.33 27.76
C VAL A 44 13.19 -30.16 26.52
N ALA A 45 11.96 -30.67 26.43
CA ALA A 45 11.48 -31.41 25.25
C ALA A 45 11.42 -30.51 24.01
N VAL A 46 10.92 -29.28 24.15
CA VAL A 46 10.90 -28.27 23.07
C VAL A 46 12.33 -27.90 22.66
N SER A 47 13.23 -27.71 23.63
CA SER A 47 14.64 -27.39 23.36
C SER A 47 15.36 -28.54 22.63
N ARG A 48 15.10 -29.79 23.02
CA ARG A 48 15.64 -30.99 22.33
C ARG A 48 15.05 -31.15 20.94
N ALA A 49 13.75 -30.91 20.75
CA ALA A 49 13.13 -30.96 19.43
C ALA A 49 13.70 -29.89 18.49
N LEU A 50 13.95 -28.66 18.99
CA LEU A 50 14.62 -27.61 18.24
C LEU A 50 16.09 -27.95 17.93
N ALA A 51 16.81 -28.55 18.88
CA ALA A 51 18.18 -28.99 18.68
C ALA A 51 18.27 -30.14 17.65
N ALA A 52 17.38 -31.12 17.73
CA ALA A 52 17.28 -32.23 16.79
C ALA A 52 16.91 -31.73 15.39
N ARG A 53 15.98 -30.78 15.26
CA ARG A 53 15.61 -30.15 13.99
C ARG A 53 16.79 -29.36 13.39
N ARG A 54 17.58 -28.66 14.21
CA ARG A 54 18.82 -28.01 13.77
C ARG A 54 19.90 -29.00 13.34
N ALA A 55 20.02 -30.13 14.04
CA ALA A 55 20.96 -31.19 13.68
C ALA A 55 20.57 -31.86 12.35
N LEU A 56 19.28 -32.13 12.13
CA LEU A 56 18.76 -32.68 10.87
C LEU A 56 18.97 -31.69 9.71
N ALA A 57 18.72 -30.40 9.94
CA ALA A 57 18.96 -29.35 8.95
C ALA A 57 20.44 -29.16 8.59
N ARG A 58 21.37 -29.52 9.49
CA ARG A 58 22.83 -29.51 9.21
C ARG A 58 23.29 -30.77 8.47
N GLN A 59 22.55 -31.87 8.55
CA GLN A 59 22.86 -33.14 7.87
C GLN A 59 22.31 -33.20 6.45
N GLN A 60 21.32 -32.36 6.12
CA GLN A 60 20.90 -32.16 4.73
C GLN A 60 21.99 -31.39 4.01
N ALA A 61 22.57 -31.99 2.96
CA ALA A 61 23.43 -31.28 2.04
C ALA A 61 22.72 -29.99 1.61
N PRO A 62 23.41 -28.83 1.54
CA PRO A 62 22.79 -27.61 1.06
C PRO A 62 22.10 -27.94 -0.27
N PRO A 63 20.83 -27.54 -0.45
CA PRO A 63 20.15 -27.77 -1.71
C PRO A 63 21.04 -27.23 -2.85
N PRO A 64 21.06 -27.90 -4.01
CA PRO A 64 21.84 -27.40 -5.14
C PRO A 64 21.50 -25.93 -5.37
N ALA A 65 22.52 -25.12 -5.61
CA ALA A 65 22.34 -23.70 -5.87
C ALA A 65 21.32 -23.54 -7.01
N ARG A 66 20.31 -22.68 -6.80
CA ARG A 66 19.30 -22.40 -7.81
C ARG A 66 19.98 -21.90 -9.08
N THR A 67 19.55 -22.42 -10.22
CA THR A 67 19.96 -21.89 -11.53
C THR A 67 19.38 -20.49 -11.73
N ALA A 68 19.98 -19.71 -12.62
CA ALA A 68 19.46 -18.38 -12.99
C ALA A 68 18.00 -18.45 -13.47
N GLN A 69 17.63 -19.52 -14.20
CA GLN A 69 16.26 -19.72 -14.65
C GLN A 69 15.30 -19.98 -13.48
N GLN A 70 15.68 -20.81 -12.50
CA GLN A 70 14.85 -21.06 -11.32
C GLN A 70 14.63 -19.80 -10.48
N ILE A 71 15.62 -18.91 -10.41
CA ILE A 71 15.48 -17.62 -9.73
C ILE A 71 14.51 -16.73 -10.52
N ALA A 72 14.67 -16.61 -11.84
CA ALA A 72 13.77 -15.83 -12.68
C ALA A 72 12.31 -16.34 -12.61
N ASP A 73 12.13 -17.67 -12.57
CA ASP A 73 10.81 -18.28 -12.42
C ASP A 73 10.17 -17.95 -11.07
N LEU A 74 10.96 -18.04 -9.99
CA LEU A 74 10.55 -17.68 -8.64
C LEU A 74 10.16 -16.20 -8.53
N ASP A 75 10.96 -15.31 -9.14
CA ASP A 75 10.69 -13.87 -9.18
C ASP A 75 9.37 -13.55 -9.87
N GLU A 76 9.08 -14.23 -10.99
CA GLU A 76 7.83 -14.07 -11.73
C GLU A 76 6.63 -14.60 -10.92
N ASP A 77 6.72 -15.81 -10.34
CA ASP A 77 5.65 -16.38 -9.53
C ASP A 77 5.30 -15.48 -8.33
N ILE A 78 6.31 -14.95 -7.64
CA ILE A 78 6.14 -14.02 -6.51
C ILE A 78 5.54 -12.71 -6.99
N THR A 79 6.00 -12.16 -8.11
CA THR A 79 5.48 -10.89 -8.63
C THR A 79 4.00 -11.02 -9.01
N GLN A 80 3.61 -12.10 -9.69
CA GLN A 80 2.22 -12.37 -10.03
C GLN A 80 1.36 -12.59 -8.78
N ALA A 81 1.88 -13.28 -7.77
CA ALA A 81 1.18 -13.50 -6.51
C ALA A 81 0.88 -12.20 -5.76
N ILE A 82 1.84 -11.27 -5.73
CA ILE A 82 1.66 -9.94 -5.14
C ILE A 82 0.65 -9.14 -5.96
N ALA A 83 0.79 -9.12 -7.29
CA ALA A 83 -0.10 -8.37 -8.18
C ALA A 83 -1.57 -8.84 -8.11
N GLU A 84 -1.79 -10.16 -8.07
CA GLU A 84 -3.12 -10.76 -7.90
C GLU A 84 -3.75 -10.33 -6.57
N LYS A 85 -3.00 -10.42 -5.46
CA LYS A 85 -3.47 -9.99 -4.14
C LYS A 85 -3.80 -8.51 -4.08
N GLU A 86 -3.06 -7.67 -4.80
CA GLU A 86 -3.23 -6.21 -4.72
C GLU A 86 -4.33 -5.69 -5.63
N THR A 87 -4.49 -6.28 -6.83
CA THR A 87 -5.24 -5.63 -7.93
C THR A 87 -6.06 -6.59 -8.79
N GLY A 88 -6.06 -7.89 -8.47
CA GLY A 88 -6.62 -8.93 -9.34
C GLY A 88 -5.99 -8.92 -10.74
N ARG A 89 -4.72 -8.48 -10.84
CA ARG A 89 -3.99 -8.25 -12.10
C ARG A 89 -4.68 -7.26 -13.05
N THR A 90 -5.42 -6.28 -12.55
CA THR A 90 -5.98 -5.20 -13.38
C THR A 90 -5.52 -3.83 -12.87
N ALA A 91 -4.95 -3.04 -13.77
CA ALA A 91 -4.71 -1.62 -13.52
C ALA A 91 -6.05 -0.88 -13.46
N VAL A 92 -6.43 -0.41 -12.27
CA VAL A 92 -7.69 0.31 -12.05
C VAL A 92 -7.38 1.72 -11.63
N GLU A 93 -7.41 2.68 -12.56
CA GLU A 93 -7.21 4.13 -12.29
C GLU A 93 -7.88 4.54 -10.98
N SER A 94 -7.16 5.28 -10.12
CA SER A 94 -7.72 5.69 -8.82
C SER A 94 -9.01 6.45 -9.11
N ALA A 95 -10.10 6.02 -8.48
CA ALA A 95 -11.39 6.71 -8.57
C ALA A 95 -11.32 8.14 -7.97
N MET A 96 -10.20 8.49 -7.32
CA MET A 96 -9.95 9.80 -6.75
C MET A 96 -9.42 10.77 -7.81
N ARG A 97 -10.29 11.70 -8.21
CA ARG A 97 -9.95 12.89 -9.00
C ARG A 97 -9.27 13.90 -8.07
N THR A 98 -7.98 13.71 -7.80
CA THR A 98 -7.19 14.57 -6.91
C THR A 98 -6.96 15.95 -7.51
N SER A 99 -7.91 16.88 -7.31
CA SER A 99 -7.96 18.22 -7.94
C SER A 99 -8.05 18.20 -9.49
N ALA A 100 -8.80 19.14 -10.07
CA ALA A 100 -8.94 19.28 -11.51
C ALA A 100 -7.56 19.35 -12.19
N GLY A 101 -7.29 18.38 -13.05
CA GLY A 101 -6.09 18.32 -13.89
C GLY A 101 -4.88 17.60 -13.28
N VAL A 102 -4.94 17.10 -12.05
CA VAL A 102 -3.83 16.34 -11.44
C VAL A 102 -4.29 14.92 -11.11
N ARG A 103 -3.68 13.90 -11.73
CA ARG A 103 -4.04 12.50 -11.46
C ARG A 103 -3.23 11.95 -10.28
N ALA A 104 -3.94 11.44 -9.27
CA ALA A 104 -3.41 10.97 -7.97
C ALA A 104 -2.37 9.88 -8.07
N SER A 105 -2.58 8.98 -9.02
CA SER A 105 -1.94 7.69 -9.06
C SER A 105 -1.95 7.15 -10.48
N TYR A 106 -0.87 6.45 -10.83
CA TYR A 106 -0.93 5.35 -11.79
C TYR A 106 -1.47 4.18 -11.01
N ALA A 107 -2.76 3.92 -11.13
CA ALA A 107 -3.31 2.92 -10.26
C ALA A 107 -2.99 1.51 -10.74
N SER A 108 -2.03 0.94 -10.01
CA SER A 108 -1.90 -0.44 -9.53
C SER A 108 -1.94 -1.61 -10.54
N GLN A 109 -0.79 -2.24 -10.77
CA GLN A 109 -0.60 -3.66 -10.39
C GLN A 109 0.34 -3.82 -9.17
N VAL A 110 1.03 -2.75 -8.81
CA VAL A 110 1.82 -2.56 -7.60
C VAL A 110 1.78 -1.06 -7.30
N GLN A 111 1.51 -0.62 -6.07
CA GLN A 111 1.23 0.78 -5.69
C GLN A 111 2.25 1.85 -6.18
N ALA A 112 2.17 2.28 -7.43
CA ALA A 112 3.04 3.27 -8.06
C ALA A 112 2.63 4.71 -7.73
N THR A 113 2.71 5.06 -6.44
CA THR A 113 2.84 6.47 -6.04
C THR A 113 4.19 6.99 -6.57
N ALA A 114 4.29 8.29 -6.87
CA ALA A 114 5.57 8.86 -7.31
C ALA A 114 6.73 8.53 -6.34
N GLY A 115 6.45 8.54 -5.02
CA GLY A 115 7.41 8.14 -3.99
C GLY A 115 7.81 6.66 -4.05
N TRP A 116 6.85 5.75 -4.24
CA TRP A 116 7.16 4.32 -4.38
C TRP A 116 7.99 4.05 -5.65
N THR A 117 7.61 4.66 -6.78
CA THR A 117 8.32 4.49 -8.07
C THR A 117 9.77 4.96 -7.95
N ILE A 118 9.99 6.14 -7.39
CA ILE A 118 11.33 6.68 -7.15
C ILE A 118 12.12 5.76 -6.21
N SER A 119 11.52 5.30 -5.10
CA SER A 119 12.17 4.39 -4.16
C SER A 119 12.54 3.05 -4.81
N ALA A 120 11.64 2.46 -5.59
CA ALA A 120 11.87 1.21 -6.30
C ALA A 120 13.03 1.34 -7.30
N LEU A 121 13.07 2.43 -8.07
CA LEU A 121 14.13 2.70 -9.05
C LEU A 121 15.47 3.06 -8.38
N GLN A 122 15.46 3.77 -7.25
CA GLN A 122 16.67 4.03 -6.45
C GLN A 122 17.22 2.74 -5.85
N ALA A 123 16.35 1.79 -5.54
CA ALA A 123 16.73 0.45 -5.20
C ALA A 123 17.09 -0.39 -6.44
N LEU A 124 17.47 0.15 -7.60
CA LEU A 124 18.11 -0.65 -8.65
C LEU A 124 19.61 -0.32 -8.74
N ASP A 125 20.42 -1.23 -9.28
CA ASP A 125 21.77 -0.88 -9.73
C ASP A 125 21.70 0.00 -10.99
N ASP A 126 22.82 0.62 -11.37
CA ASP A 126 22.84 1.59 -12.47
C ASP A 126 22.55 0.95 -13.84
N THR A 127 22.87 -0.34 -14.02
CA THR A 127 22.57 -1.07 -15.26
C THR A 127 21.07 -1.30 -15.42
N ARG A 128 20.38 -1.76 -14.37
CA ARG A 128 18.93 -1.94 -14.37
C ARG A 128 18.20 -0.61 -14.42
N LEU A 129 18.74 0.42 -13.78
CA LEU A 129 18.19 1.77 -13.84
C LEU A 129 18.25 2.36 -15.26
N ALA A 130 19.35 2.13 -15.97
CA ALA A 130 19.51 2.57 -17.36
C ALA A 130 18.47 1.94 -18.32
N ALA A 131 17.95 0.75 -18.01
CA ALA A 131 16.87 0.13 -18.79
C ALA A 131 15.55 0.94 -18.73
N PHE A 132 15.37 1.79 -17.71
CA PHE A 132 14.27 2.76 -17.62
C PHE A 132 14.62 4.12 -18.23
N GLY A 133 15.80 4.24 -18.85
CA GLY A 133 16.32 5.47 -19.42
C GLY A 133 16.53 6.55 -18.37
N LEU A 134 16.77 6.20 -17.10
CA LEU A 134 16.95 7.14 -15.99
C LEU A 134 18.38 7.06 -15.44
N THR A 135 18.86 8.15 -14.85
CA THR A 135 20.13 8.22 -14.15
C THR A 135 19.94 8.38 -12.65
N ARG A 136 20.99 8.05 -11.88
CA ARG A 136 21.00 8.24 -10.42
C ARG A 136 20.86 9.71 -10.02
N ALA A 137 21.40 10.63 -10.82
CA ALA A 137 21.27 12.07 -10.58
C ALA A 137 19.81 12.52 -10.76
N GLU A 138 19.18 12.13 -11.88
CA GLU A 138 17.77 12.45 -12.15
C GLU A 138 16.83 11.91 -11.06
N LEU A 139 17.06 10.68 -10.57
CA LEU A 139 16.27 10.13 -9.46
C LEU A 139 16.46 10.86 -8.14
N ARG A 140 17.69 11.33 -7.83
CA ARG A 140 17.95 12.11 -6.62
C ARG A 140 17.23 13.45 -6.67
N ASP A 141 17.27 14.12 -7.81
CA ASP A 141 16.59 15.40 -8.03
C ASP A 141 15.06 15.23 -7.99
N ALA A 142 14.53 14.19 -8.64
CA ALA A 142 13.11 13.86 -8.59
C ALA A 142 12.66 13.57 -7.15
N ASN A 143 13.45 12.80 -6.38
CA ASN A 143 13.16 12.53 -4.99
C ASN A 143 13.16 13.80 -4.13
N ALA A 144 14.17 14.67 -4.29
CA ALA A 144 14.25 15.92 -3.54
C ALA A 144 13.04 16.82 -3.83
N ARG A 145 12.60 16.92 -5.09
CA ARG A 145 11.39 17.66 -5.49
C ARG A 145 10.12 17.06 -4.90
N ALA A 146 9.97 15.74 -4.97
CA ALA A 146 8.82 15.04 -4.38
C ALA A 146 8.75 15.27 -2.86
N VAL A 147 9.87 15.13 -2.15
CA VAL A 147 9.95 15.39 -0.70
C VAL A 147 9.59 16.84 -0.38
N ALA A 148 10.14 17.80 -1.13
CA ALA A 148 9.82 19.22 -0.96
C ALA A 148 8.33 19.51 -1.19
N ALA A 149 7.73 18.96 -2.25
CA ALA A 149 6.31 19.10 -2.53
C ALA A 149 5.44 18.49 -1.43
N GLY A 150 5.84 17.33 -0.90
CA GLY A 150 5.19 16.71 0.25
C GLY A 150 5.21 17.58 1.49
N ALA A 151 6.35 18.24 1.77
CA ALA A 151 6.48 19.16 2.90
C ALA A 151 5.63 20.43 2.72
N VAL A 152 5.58 20.99 1.50
CA VAL A 152 4.70 22.13 1.17
C VAL A 152 3.24 21.75 1.35
N TRP A 153 2.84 20.57 0.88
CA TRP A 153 1.48 20.06 1.08
C TRP A 153 1.13 19.92 2.57
N ASP A 154 1.97 19.26 3.36
CA ASP A 154 1.72 19.07 4.79
C ASP A 154 1.60 20.43 5.51
N ALA A 155 2.46 21.40 5.18
CA ALA A 155 2.40 22.75 5.72
C ALA A 155 1.12 23.49 5.30
N ALA A 156 0.70 23.39 4.03
CA ALA A 156 -0.54 24.00 3.54
C ALA A 156 -1.76 23.41 4.25
N MET A 157 -1.80 22.08 4.44
CA MET A 157 -2.89 21.40 5.15
C MET A 157 -2.92 21.70 6.66
N ALA A 158 -1.78 22.04 7.26
CA ALA A 158 -1.69 22.46 8.67
C ALA A 158 -1.99 23.94 8.89
N THR A 159 -2.00 24.75 7.82
CA THR A 159 -2.29 26.18 7.89
C THR A 159 -3.77 26.37 8.25
N ALA A 160 -4.10 27.35 9.10
CA ALA A 160 -5.49 27.61 9.50
C ALA A 160 -6.36 28.05 8.30
N VAL A 161 -7.63 27.64 8.31
CA VAL A 161 -8.64 28.09 7.32
C VAL A 161 -8.74 29.62 7.36
N GLY A 162 -8.85 30.24 6.18
CA GLY A 162 -8.88 31.69 6.03
C GLY A 162 -7.50 32.36 6.01
N SER A 163 -6.41 31.61 6.25
CA SER A 163 -5.06 32.15 6.05
C SER A 163 -4.79 32.42 4.57
N ASP A 164 -4.02 33.48 4.30
CA ASP A 164 -3.64 33.91 2.96
C ASP A 164 -2.53 33.05 2.33
N ALA A 165 -2.77 32.64 1.08
CA ALA A 165 -1.80 31.90 0.28
C ALA A 165 -0.55 32.72 -0.05
N ALA A 166 -0.64 34.05 -0.19
CA ALA A 166 0.53 34.87 -0.49
C ALA A 166 1.50 34.97 0.70
N ALA A 167 0.96 35.13 1.91
CA ALA A 167 1.73 35.05 3.14
C ALA A 167 2.40 33.67 3.30
N PHE A 168 1.66 32.59 3.03
CA PHE A 168 2.22 31.23 3.04
C PHE A 168 3.37 31.07 2.05
N MET A 169 3.23 31.57 0.82
CA MET A 169 4.30 31.50 -0.18
C MET A 169 5.56 32.21 0.26
N THR A 170 5.43 33.37 0.90
CA THR A 170 6.56 34.11 1.46
C THR A 170 7.26 33.29 2.55
N ALA A 171 6.50 32.70 3.46
CA ALA A 171 7.03 31.90 4.57
C ALA A 171 7.70 30.59 4.12
N HIS A 172 7.27 30.00 3.01
CA HIS A 172 7.73 28.71 2.51
C HIS A 172 8.46 28.78 1.15
N ALA A 173 8.98 29.96 0.79
CA ALA A 173 9.55 30.23 -0.54
C ALA A 173 10.63 29.22 -0.96
N THR A 174 11.51 28.83 -0.03
CA THR A 174 12.58 27.87 -0.29
C THR A 174 12.05 26.49 -0.67
N GLN A 175 11.08 25.95 0.09
CA GLN A 175 10.51 24.62 -0.17
C GLN A 175 9.67 24.63 -1.45
N ILE A 176 8.93 25.71 -1.70
CA ILE A 176 8.14 25.89 -2.93
C ILE A 176 9.06 25.94 -4.16
N GLY A 177 10.15 26.70 -4.08
CA GLY A 177 11.18 26.76 -5.12
C GLY A 177 11.86 25.41 -5.36
N ALA A 178 12.23 24.70 -4.29
CA ALA A 178 12.80 23.35 -4.38
C ALA A 178 11.85 22.33 -5.02
N ALA A 179 10.55 22.44 -4.74
CA ALA A 179 9.52 21.60 -5.36
C ALA A 179 9.22 21.99 -6.82
N GLY A 180 9.57 23.20 -7.25
CA GLY A 180 9.17 23.73 -8.56
C GLY A 180 7.66 24.00 -8.67
N LEU A 181 7.01 24.29 -7.53
CA LEU A 181 5.59 24.62 -7.48
C LEU A 181 5.38 26.09 -7.83
N LEU A 182 4.29 26.36 -8.55
CA LEU A 182 3.88 27.67 -9.00
C LEU A 182 2.82 28.26 -8.07
N ARG A 183 2.57 29.57 -8.17
CA ARG A 183 1.49 30.26 -7.44
C ARG A 183 0.15 29.52 -7.56
N ALA A 184 -0.23 29.18 -8.78
CA ALA A 184 -1.48 28.47 -9.07
C ALA A 184 -1.58 27.08 -8.42
N ASP A 185 -0.46 26.45 -8.06
CA ASP A 185 -0.50 25.18 -7.32
C ASP A 185 -0.81 25.43 -5.85
N ILE A 186 -0.18 26.44 -5.26
CA ILE A 186 -0.41 26.82 -3.86
C ILE A 186 -1.85 27.28 -3.67
N ASP A 187 -2.39 28.08 -4.59
CA ASP A 187 -3.80 28.48 -4.55
C ASP A 187 -4.73 27.25 -4.61
N ARG A 188 -4.42 26.24 -5.44
CA ARG A 188 -5.19 24.97 -5.49
C ARG A 188 -5.05 24.14 -4.21
N MET A 189 -3.87 24.09 -3.60
CA MET A 189 -3.67 23.43 -2.31
C MET A 189 -4.50 24.11 -1.21
N PHE A 190 -4.59 25.44 -1.21
CA PHE A 190 -5.38 26.20 -0.25
C PHE A 190 -6.90 26.00 -0.48
N LEU A 191 -7.36 26.00 -1.73
CA LEU A 191 -8.73 25.63 -2.05
C LEU A 191 -9.05 24.21 -1.55
N PHE A 192 -8.12 23.27 -1.71
CA PHE A 192 -8.32 21.90 -1.23
C PHE A 192 -8.34 21.82 0.30
N ARG A 193 -7.47 22.55 0.99
CA ARG A 193 -7.48 22.68 2.45
C ARG A 193 -8.86 23.14 2.93
N ASP A 194 -9.40 24.17 2.29
CA ASP A 194 -10.69 24.75 2.66
C ASP A 194 -11.84 23.77 2.39
N LEU A 195 -11.80 23.04 1.26
CA LEU A 195 -12.72 21.93 0.98
C LEU A 195 -12.66 20.85 2.06
N ARG A 196 -11.46 20.42 2.45
CA ARG A 196 -11.25 19.42 3.50
C ARG A 196 -11.83 19.89 4.83
N ALA A 197 -11.55 21.13 5.21
CA ALA A 197 -12.05 21.68 6.46
C ALA A 197 -13.57 21.82 6.48
N ASP A 198 -14.18 22.26 5.36
CA ASP A 198 -15.65 22.33 5.24
C ASP A 198 -16.28 20.94 5.35
N LEU A 199 -15.74 19.94 4.64
CA LEU A 199 -16.21 18.57 4.74
C LEU A 199 -16.11 18.04 6.17
N GLU A 200 -14.96 18.19 6.82
CA GLU A 200 -14.76 17.72 8.20
C GLU A 200 -15.67 18.43 9.19
N ASN A 201 -15.85 19.75 9.03
CA ASN A 201 -16.78 20.53 9.83
C ASN A 201 -18.20 20.00 9.68
N ARG A 202 -18.75 19.95 8.45
CA ARG A 202 -20.14 19.52 8.21
C ARG A 202 -20.41 18.09 8.67
N LEU A 203 -19.48 17.17 8.42
CA LEU A 203 -19.59 15.79 8.90
C LEU A 203 -19.64 15.70 10.43
N THR A 204 -19.03 16.64 11.13
CA THR A 204 -18.96 16.66 12.60
C THR A 204 -20.12 17.45 13.20
N THR A 205 -20.51 18.57 12.60
CA THR A 205 -21.43 19.55 13.21
C THR A 205 -22.83 19.54 12.61
N GLU A 206 -23.00 19.16 11.34
CA GLU A 206 -24.30 19.16 10.65
C GLU A 206 -24.93 17.77 10.58
N VAL A 207 -24.12 16.72 10.35
CA VAL A 207 -24.64 15.35 10.20
C VAL A 207 -25.34 14.84 11.46
N PRO A 208 -24.80 15.00 12.69
CA PRO A 208 -25.48 14.53 13.89
C PRO A 208 -26.86 15.17 14.13
N PRO A 209 -27.02 16.51 14.18
CA PRO A 209 -28.34 17.10 14.39
C PRO A 209 -29.30 16.79 13.23
N ARG A 210 -28.82 16.71 11.99
CA ARG A 210 -29.65 16.33 10.85
C ARG A 210 -30.13 14.88 10.95
N THR A 211 -29.28 13.98 11.42
CA THR A 211 -29.66 12.58 11.70
C THR A 211 -30.78 12.52 12.73
N THR A 212 -30.64 13.27 13.84
CA THR A 212 -31.69 13.36 14.89
C THR A 212 -33.01 13.87 14.31
N ALA A 213 -32.97 14.94 13.50
CA ALA A 213 -34.16 15.48 12.85
C ALA A 213 -34.83 14.45 11.93
N LEU A 214 -34.04 13.73 11.11
CA LEU A 214 -34.56 12.67 10.24
C LEU A 214 -35.15 11.49 11.03
N THR A 215 -34.58 11.12 12.17
CA THR A 215 -35.15 10.07 13.02
C THR A 215 -36.46 10.47 13.69
N ALA A 216 -36.71 11.77 13.88
CA ALA A 216 -37.97 12.28 14.41
C ALA A 216 -39.07 12.40 13.35
N MET A 217 -38.72 12.36 12.06
CA MET A 217 -39.68 12.42 10.95
C MET A 217 -40.49 11.13 10.81
N ALA A 218 -41.66 11.23 10.16
CA ALA A 218 -42.45 10.07 9.81
C ALA A 218 -41.67 9.16 8.83
N PRO A 219 -41.79 7.83 8.94
CA PRO A 219 -41.09 6.89 8.05
C PRO A 219 -41.28 7.19 6.55
N ALA A 220 -42.50 7.56 6.15
CA ALA A 220 -42.81 7.89 4.76
C ALA A 220 -42.04 9.11 4.23
N ASP A 221 -41.85 10.13 5.07
CA ASP A 221 -41.13 11.35 4.69
C ASP A 221 -39.64 11.10 4.53
N VAL A 222 -39.05 10.32 5.46
CA VAL A 222 -37.63 9.91 5.34
C VAL A 222 -37.42 9.03 4.10
N TRP A 223 -38.38 8.16 3.80
CA TRP A 223 -38.35 7.36 2.57
C TRP A 223 -38.39 8.25 1.33
N ALA A 224 -39.22 9.29 1.31
CA ALA A 224 -39.33 10.24 0.20
C ALA A 224 -38.02 10.99 -0.05
N LEU A 225 -37.28 11.37 1.00
CA LEU A 225 -35.97 12.05 0.92
C LEU A 225 -34.82 11.13 0.47
N ALA A 226 -34.98 9.82 0.58
CA ALA A 226 -33.97 8.86 0.18
C ALA A 226 -33.96 8.62 -1.34
N THR A 227 -32.77 8.42 -1.91
CA THR A 227 -32.63 7.93 -3.29
C THR A 227 -33.00 6.45 -3.39
N ALA A 228 -33.28 5.98 -4.61
CA ALA A 228 -33.56 4.56 -4.87
C ALA A 228 -32.44 3.61 -4.38
N ARG A 229 -31.18 4.02 -4.50
CA ARG A 229 -30.02 3.24 -4.04
C ARG A 229 -29.98 3.09 -2.53
N GLU A 230 -30.24 4.16 -1.79
CA GLU A 230 -30.22 4.14 -0.33
C GLU A 230 -31.41 3.35 0.23
N ARG A 231 -32.59 3.50 -0.38
CA ARG A 231 -33.77 2.67 -0.10
C ARG A 231 -33.47 1.18 -0.27
N SER A 232 -32.81 0.83 -1.36
CA SER A 232 -32.40 -0.56 -1.64
C SER A 232 -31.38 -1.06 -0.61
N ARG A 233 -30.42 -0.21 -0.23
CA ARG A 233 -29.38 -0.55 0.76
C ARG A 233 -29.95 -0.92 2.14
N VAL A 234 -31.07 -0.33 2.56
CA VAL A 234 -31.74 -0.65 3.83
C VAL A 234 -32.89 -1.66 3.68
N GLY A 235 -33.08 -2.21 2.48
CA GLY A 235 -34.14 -3.18 2.19
C GLY A 235 -35.55 -2.60 2.21
N ALA A 236 -35.71 -1.32 1.85
CA ALA A 236 -37.00 -0.61 1.81
C ALA A 236 -37.30 0.01 0.43
N PRO A 237 -37.32 -0.78 -0.68
CA PRO A 237 -37.58 -0.22 -2.01
C PRO A 237 -38.97 0.38 -2.19
N ARG A 238 -39.93 0.09 -1.30
CA ARG A 238 -41.29 0.67 -1.30
C ARG A 238 -41.60 1.32 0.05
N VAL A 239 -42.42 2.38 0.05
CA VAL A 239 -42.76 3.15 1.27
C VAL A 239 -43.38 2.28 2.37
N GLY A 240 -44.26 1.33 2.02
CA GLY A 240 -44.89 0.42 2.99
C GLY A 240 -43.93 -0.57 3.67
N GLN A 241 -42.69 -0.65 3.20
CA GLN A 241 -41.63 -1.45 3.84
C GLN A 241 -40.80 -0.62 4.83
N MET A 242 -41.09 0.66 5.00
CA MET A 242 -40.34 1.52 5.90
C MET A 242 -40.78 1.29 7.35
N THR A 243 -39.86 0.79 8.17
CA THR A 243 -40.02 0.61 9.63
C THR A 243 -39.16 1.60 10.38
N ASP A 244 -39.38 1.78 11.69
CA ASP A 244 -38.52 2.64 12.53
C ASP A 244 -37.04 2.22 12.48
N ALA A 245 -36.76 0.91 12.48
CA ALA A 245 -35.39 0.41 12.35
C ALA A 245 -34.75 0.80 11.01
N ARG A 246 -35.51 0.72 9.91
CA ARG A 246 -35.04 1.13 8.57
C ARG A 246 -34.89 2.64 8.47
N ARG A 247 -35.78 3.42 9.07
CA ARG A 247 -35.63 4.88 9.23
C ARG A 247 -34.34 5.21 9.95
N ASN A 248 -34.07 4.59 11.10
CA ASN A 248 -32.87 4.84 11.89
C ASN A 248 -31.59 4.46 11.15
N ALA A 249 -31.62 3.42 10.30
CA ALA A 249 -30.51 3.06 9.42
C ALA A 249 -30.33 4.03 8.24
N LEU A 250 -31.43 4.60 7.72
CA LEU A 250 -31.42 5.47 6.54
C LEU A 250 -31.08 6.93 6.87
N ALA A 251 -31.51 7.43 8.03
CA ALA A 251 -31.28 8.79 8.50
C ALA A 251 -29.79 9.24 8.42
N PRO A 252 -28.80 8.50 8.97
CA PRO A 252 -27.39 8.91 8.88
C PRO A 252 -26.84 8.85 7.45
N ILE A 253 -27.41 8.02 6.58
CA ILE A 253 -27.02 7.94 5.17
C ILE A 253 -27.48 9.19 4.42
N ILE A 254 -28.74 9.60 4.60
CA ILE A 254 -29.30 10.82 4.01
C ILE A 254 -28.57 12.05 4.53
N ALA A 255 -28.42 12.18 5.86
CA ALA A 255 -27.75 13.34 6.47
C ALA A 255 -26.32 13.52 5.94
N ARG A 256 -25.58 12.41 5.80
CA ARG A 256 -24.24 12.43 5.23
C ARG A 256 -24.26 12.83 3.75
N ARG A 257 -25.17 12.26 2.95
CA ARG A 257 -25.31 12.59 1.53
C ARG A 257 -25.57 14.09 1.35
N GLU A 258 -26.53 14.65 2.07
CA GLU A 258 -26.87 16.08 2.03
C GLU A 258 -25.65 16.96 2.38
N ALA A 259 -24.90 16.60 3.43
CA ALA A 259 -23.68 17.34 3.79
C ALA A 259 -22.61 17.27 2.69
N VAL A 260 -22.40 16.09 2.08
CA VAL A 260 -21.44 15.91 0.99
C VAL A 260 -21.87 16.65 -0.28
N ASP A 261 -23.16 16.63 -0.62
CA ASP A 261 -23.71 17.34 -1.76
C ASP A 261 -23.55 18.86 -1.57
N ALA A 262 -23.70 19.38 -0.34
CA ALA A 262 -23.45 20.77 -0.01
C ALA A 262 -21.97 21.16 -0.22
N VAL A 263 -21.01 20.33 0.22
CA VAL A 263 -19.57 20.55 -0.06
C VAL A 263 -19.30 20.54 -1.55
N ALA A 264 -19.90 19.60 -2.29
CA ALA A 264 -19.73 19.45 -3.73
C ALA A 264 -20.23 20.65 -4.53
N ALA A 265 -21.31 21.28 -4.06
CA ALA A 265 -21.85 22.50 -4.63
C ALA A 265 -21.04 23.76 -4.27
N GLY A 266 -20.15 23.67 -3.26
CA GLY A 266 -19.34 24.80 -2.80
C GLY A 266 -18.29 25.27 -3.80
N THR A 267 -17.86 26.53 -3.65
CA THR A 267 -16.82 27.16 -4.49
C THR A 267 -15.52 26.36 -4.54
N PRO A 268 -14.98 25.81 -3.44
CA PRO A 268 -13.76 25.02 -3.51
C PRO A 268 -13.88 23.78 -4.41
N ALA A 269 -14.97 23.02 -4.27
CA ALA A 269 -15.19 21.79 -5.04
C ALA A 269 -15.41 22.07 -6.53
N THR A 270 -16.21 23.09 -6.85
CA THR A 270 -16.49 23.50 -8.23
C THR A 270 -15.25 24.07 -8.92
N THR A 271 -14.47 24.91 -8.23
CA THR A 271 -13.20 25.46 -8.76
C THR A 271 -12.16 24.37 -8.99
N LEU A 272 -12.10 23.38 -8.09
CA LEU A 272 -11.24 22.20 -8.24
C LEU A 272 -11.85 21.12 -9.15
N GLY A 273 -13.04 21.31 -9.72
CA GLY A 273 -13.70 20.31 -10.57
C GLY A 273 -13.91 18.94 -9.91
N ILE A 274 -14.05 18.90 -8.58
CA ILE A 274 -14.23 17.67 -7.81
C ILE A 274 -15.74 17.37 -7.71
N PRO A 275 -16.23 16.25 -8.31
CA PRO A 275 -17.64 15.91 -8.24
C PRO A 275 -18.01 15.33 -6.86
N ALA A 276 -19.30 15.41 -6.50
CA ALA A 276 -19.85 14.87 -5.25
C ALA A 276 -19.49 13.39 -5.01
N GLY A 277 -19.49 12.59 -6.08
CA GLY A 277 -19.11 11.17 -6.02
C GLY A 277 -17.68 10.95 -5.52
N THR A 278 -16.75 11.87 -5.80
CA THR A 278 -15.35 11.79 -5.35
C THR A 278 -15.18 12.32 -3.93
N ILE A 279 -15.99 13.26 -3.47
CA ILE A 279 -15.89 13.80 -2.09
C ILE A 279 -16.10 12.70 -1.05
N ASN A 280 -17.02 11.76 -1.31
CA ASN A 280 -17.21 10.58 -0.45
C ASN A 280 -15.97 9.69 -0.33
N ALA A 281 -15.06 9.70 -1.32
CA ALA A 281 -13.83 8.93 -1.25
C ALA A 281 -12.83 9.51 -0.24
N TYR A 282 -12.86 10.83 0.02
CA TYR A 282 -11.97 11.46 0.99
C TYR A 282 -12.24 11.03 2.43
N ARG A 283 -13.52 10.85 2.76
CA ARG A 283 -13.97 10.37 4.07
C ARG A 283 -14.95 9.21 3.83
N PRO A 284 -14.48 7.96 3.77
CA PRO A 284 -15.38 6.82 3.57
C PRO A 284 -16.31 6.60 4.77
N VAL A 285 -17.45 5.96 4.50
CA VAL A 285 -18.39 5.53 5.54
C VAL A 285 -17.72 4.42 6.35
N GLY A 286 -17.58 4.62 7.67
CA GLY A 286 -16.86 3.70 8.57
C GLY A 286 -15.55 4.25 9.11
N GLY A 287 -15.13 5.45 8.70
CA GLY A 287 -13.94 6.12 9.20
C GLY A 287 -12.73 5.99 8.28
N GLY A 288 -11.63 6.65 8.65
CA GLY A 288 -10.44 6.81 7.80
C GLY A 288 -10.48 8.09 6.95
N SER A 289 -9.37 8.38 6.29
CA SER A 289 -9.22 9.53 5.39
C SER A 289 -8.26 9.23 4.26
N ASN A 290 -8.61 9.62 3.04
CA ASN A 290 -7.79 9.39 1.84
C ASN A 290 -7.10 10.66 1.32
N TYR A 291 -6.94 11.70 2.14
CA TYR A 291 -6.26 12.94 1.74
C TYR A 291 -4.78 12.76 1.37
N ALA A 292 -4.17 11.65 1.79
CA ALA A 292 -2.79 11.32 1.43
C ALA A 292 -2.62 11.07 -0.08
N GLU A 293 -3.70 10.75 -0.81
CA GLU A 293 -3.63 10.58 -2.26
C GLU A 293 -3.38 11.90 -3.00
N ASP A 294 -3.95 13.04 -2.55
CA ASP A 294 -3.65 14.35 -3.14
C ASP A 294 -2.21 14.77 -2.89
N LYS A 295 -1.65 14.45 -1.72
CA LYS A 295 -0.23 14.67 -1.43
C LYS A 295 0.65 14.01 -2.50
N VAL A 296 0.35 12.76 -2.83
CA VAL A 296 1.08 12.00 -3.88
C VAL A 296 0.88 12.64 -5.25
N ALA A 297 -0.32 13.14 -5.54
CA ALA A 297 -0.61 13.88 -6.77
C ALA A 297 0.31 15.11 -6.93
N TRP A 298 0.51 15.88 -5.87
CA TRP A 298 1.39 17.05 -5.88
C TRP A 298 2.88 16.69 -5.96
N MET A 299 3.30 15.59 -5.33
CA MET A 299 4.65 15.06 -5.52
C MET A 299 4.91 14.74 -7.00
N ARG A 300 3.92 14.17 -7.70
CA ARG A 300 4.01 13.91 -9.15
C ARG A 300 4.11 15.19 -9.97
N VAL A 301 3.29 16.20 -9.68
CA VAL A 301 3.36 17.51 -10.37
C VAL A 301 4.76 18.10 -10.27
N ALA A 302 5.34 18.10 -9.06
CA ALA A 302 6.68 18.62 -8.81
C ALA A 302 7.77 17.87 -9.61
N VAL A 303 7.67 16.54 -9.66
CA VAL A 303 8.58 15.69 -10.44
C VAL A 303 8.41 15.91 -11.95
N GLY A 304 7.18 16.11 -12.43
CA GLY A 304 6.86 16.32 -13.84
C GLY A 304 7.41 17.62 -14.42
N ARG A 305 7.64 18.64 -13.59
CA ARG A 305 8.01 20.00 -14.02
C ARG A 305 9.52 20.29 -14.03
N GLN A 306 10.36 19.26 -14.14
CA GLN A 306 11.81 19.44 -14.22
C GLN A 306 12.19 20.22 -15.53
N PRO A 307 13.01 21.29 -15.45
CA PRO A 307 13.44 22.11 -16.61
C PRO A 307 14.44 21.38 -17.55
N PRO A 308 14.84 21.95 -18.72
CA PRO A 308 14.74 21.28 -20.02
C PRO A 308 15.79 20.19 -20.27
N GLY A 309 15.33 19.07 -20.84
CA GLY A 309 16.14 17.90 -21.18
C GLY A 309 15.35 16.60 -21.47
N GLY A 310 14.01 16.64 -21.47
CA GLY A 310 13.17 15.47 -21.79
C GLY A 310 12.70 14.70 -20.55
N THR A 311 11.69 15.27 -19.90
CA THR A 311 10.64 14.65 -19.06
C THR A 311 11.03 13.42 -18.22
N VAL A 312 11.91 13.58 -17.22
CA VAL A 312 12.12 12.58 -16.14
C VAL A 312 10.79 12.11 -15.55
N GLY A 313 9.83 13.03 -15.35
CA GLY A 313 8.48 12.67 -14.91
C GLY A 313 7.75 11.71 -15.85
N ALA A 314 7.89 11.84 -17.17
CA ALA A 314 7.28 10.92 -18.14
C ALA A 314 8.02 9.57 -18.21
N ARG A 315 9.34 9.56 -17.97
CA ARG A 315 10.10 8.30 -17.82
C ARG A 315 9.71 7.58 -16.54
N LEU A 316 9.50 8.31 -15.44
CA LEU A 316 8.95 7.76 -14.19
C LEU A 316 7.51 7.26 -14.36
N GLU A 317 6.68 7.98 -15.12
CA GLU A 317 5.34 7.55 -15.54
C GLU A 317 5.39 6.24 -16.32
N THR A 318 6.27 6.16 -17.31
CA THR A 318 6.47 4.97 -18.14
C THR A 318 6.95 3.81 -17.28
N ALA A 319 7.96 4.02 -16.43
CA ALA A 319 8.45 3.00 -15.50
C ALA A 319 7.37 2.49 -14.55
N ALA A 320 6.48 3.38 -14.10
CA ALA A 320 5.37 3.04 -13.21
C ALA A 320 4.24 2.24 -13.89
N THR A 321 4.05 2.42 -15.20
CA THR A 321 2.87 1.89 -15.93
C THR A 321 3.19 0.81 -16.94
N ALA A 322 4.47 0.65 -17.30
CA ALA A 322 4.90 -0.33 -18.28
C ALA A 322 4.55 -1.76 -17.84
N ASP A 323 4.06 -2.54 -18.80
CA ASP A 323 3.50 -3.87 -18.60
C ASP A 323 2.46 -3.92 -17.47
N GLY A 324 1.51 -2.96 -17.49
CA GLY A 324 0.47 -2.85 -16.45
C GLY A 324 0.99 -2.43 -15.07
N GLY A 325 2.26 -2.04 -14.97
CA GLY A 325 2.97 -1.76 -13.71
C GLY A 325 3.81 -2.93 -13.19
N LEU A 326 3.82 -4.09 -13.89
CA LEU A 326 4.60 -5.26 -13.49
C LEU A 326 6.09 -5.11 -13.76
N GLN A 327 6.50 -4.33 -14.78
CA GLN A 327 7.91 -4.24 -15.13
C GLN A 327 8.77 -3.76 -13.95
N LEU A 328 8.37 -2.67 -13.30
CA LEU A 328 9.07 -2.15 -12.12
C LEU A 328 8.88 -3.05 -10.88
N GLY A 329 7.71 -3.68 -10.76
CA GLY A 329 7.45 -4.70 -9.74
C GLY A 329 8.47 -5.85 -9.81
N ARG A 330 8.61 -6.48 -10.99
CA ARG A 330 9.57 -7.56 -11.26
C ARG A 330 11.00 -7.13 -10.96
N ALA A 331 11.43 -5.97 -11.45
CA ALA A 331 12.79 -5.47 -11.23
C ALA A 331 13.10 -5.30 -9.73
N ARG A 332 12.13 -4.80 -8.95
CA ARG A 332 12.28 -4.66 -7.50
C ARG A 332 12.26 -6.00 -6.77
N ILE A 333 11.33 -6.89 -7.11
CA ILE A 333 11.23 -8.22 -6.49
C ILE A 333 12.48 -9.04 -6.77
N ALA A 334 12.97 -9.06 -8.01
CA ALA A 334 14.20 -9.75 -8.40
C ALA A 334 15.38 -9.31 -7.52
N ARG A 335 15.58 -8.00 -7.33
CA ARG A 335 16.64 -7.52 -6.42
C ARG A 335 16.42 -7.97 -4.98
N ILE A 336 15.19 -7.87 -4.45
CA ILE A 336 14.90 -8.28 -3.06
C ILE A 336 15.26 -9.76 -2.88
N ASN A 337 14.92 -10.59 -3.86
CA ASN A 337 15.19 -12.02 -3.84
C ASN A 337 16.68 -12.31 -3.99
N GLU A 338 17.39 -11.63 -4.90
CA GLU A 338 18.85 -11.73 -5.04
C GLU A 338 19.58 -11.41 -3.73
N GLN A 339 19.23 -10.30 -3.08
CA GLN A 339 19.84 -9.90 -1.81
C GLN A 339 19.54 -10.93 -0.71
N PHE A 340 18.30 -11.42 -0.66
CA PHE A 340 17.89 -12.39 0.34
C PHE A 340 18.56 -13.75 0.12
N LEU A 341 18.65 -14.24 -1.12
CA LEU A 341 19.26 -15.51 -1.49
C LEU A 341 20.79 -15.47 -1.37
N ALA A 342 21.42 -14.31 -1.62
CA ALA A 342 22.85 -14.14 -1.34
C ALA A 342 23.17 -14.31 0.16
N ALA A 343 22.29 -13.80 1.04
CA ALA A 343 22.43 -13.98 2.48
C ALA A 343 21.89 -15.32 2.99
N ASN A 344 20.97 -15.96 2.26
CA ASN A 344 20.28 -17.19 2.65
C ASN A 344 20.20 -18.19 1.48
N PRO A 345 21.33 -18.80 1.05
CA PRO A 345 21.36 -19.65 -0.15
C PRO A 345 20.42 -20.87 -0.06
N ALA A 346 20.17 -21.36 1.15
CA ALA A 346 19.31 -22.50 1.45
C ALA A 346 17.86 -22.10 1.82
N ALA A 347 17.47 -20.83 1.65
CA ALA A 347 16.08 -20.42 1.92
C ALA A 347 15.10 -21.19 1.03
N THR A 348 13.93 -21.55 1.55
CA THR A 348 12.85 -22.15 0.76
C THR A 348 12.13 -21.11 -0.08
N ASP A 349 11.41 -21.53 -1.12
CA ASP A 349 10.67 -20.60 -1.98
C ASP A 349 9.61 -19.82 -1.18
N ASP A 350 8.96 -20.46 -0.20
CA ASP A 350 8.06 -19.79 0.75
C ASP A 350 8.75 -18.68 1.55
N GLN A 351 10.01 -18.90 1.98
CA GLN A 351 10.77 -17.89 2.72
C GLN A 351 11.16 -16.70 1.82
N VAL A 352 11.50 -16.98 0.55
CA VAL A 352 11.78 -15.95 -0.46
C VAL A 352 10.52 -15.14 -0.74
N CYS A 353 9.39 -15.79 -1.00
CA CYS A 353 8.08 -15.17 -1.21
C CYS A 353 7.65 -14.30 -0.01
N ASP A 354 7.79 -14.82 1.20
CA ASP A 354 7.47 -14.08 2.41
C ASP A 354 8.34 -12.83 2.58
N ASN A 355 9.65 -12.94 2.34
CA ASN A 355 10.57 -11.82 2.42
C ASN A 355 10.23 -10.76 1.37
N ALA A 356 10.02 -11.18 0.13
CA ALA A 356 9.58 -10.32 -0.97
C ALA A 356 8.31 -9.55 -0.62
N ALA A 357 7.27 -10.24 -0.16
CA ALA A 357 6.00 -9.62 0.20
C ALA A 357 6.13 -8.60 1.34
N ARG A 358 6.94 -8.88 2.37
CA ARG A 358 7.19 -7.94 3.48
C ARG A 358 7.95 -6.69 3.04
N GLN A 359 8.99 -6.86 2.23
CA GLN A 359 9.82 -5.73 1.77
C GLN A 359 9.14 -4.89 0.69
N HIS A 360 8.26 -5.53 -0.08
CA HIS A 360 7.48 -4.86 -1.11
C HIS A 360 6.32 -4.05 -0.52
N ASN A 361 5.61 -4.60 0.48
CA ASN A 361 4.47 -3.95 1.14
C ASN A 361 4.55 -4.08 2.68
N PRO A 362 5.40 -3.27 3.35
CA PRO A 362 5.69 -3.41 4.78
C PRO A 362 4.49 -3.08 5.70
N GLY A 363 3.49 -2.33 5.20
CA GLY A 363 2.34 -1.89 6.00
C GLY A 363 1.13 -2.82 5.97
N ASN A 364 1.04 -3.73 4.99
CA ASN A 364 -0.08 -4.66 4.88
C ASN A 364 0.29 -5.97 4.16
N PRO A 365 1.21 -6.76 4.74
CA PRO A 365 1.59 -8.03 4.14
C PRO A 365 0.49 -9.06 4.45
N LYS A 366 -0.49 -9.21 3.55
CA LYS A 366 -1.43 -10.36 3.57
C LYS A 366 -0.68 -11.63 3.14
N LEU A 367 0.33 -12.04 3.90
CA LEU A 367 1.30 -13.08 3.53
C LEU A 367 0.61 -14.39 3.18
N ALA A 368 -0.41 -14.79 3.94
CA ALA A 368 -1.16 -16.02 3.65
C ALA A 368 -1.85 -15.96 2.28
N THR A 369 -2.45 -14.82 1.92
CA THR A 369 -3.08 -14.62 0.61
C THR A 369 -2.05 -14.64 -0.51
N VAL A 370 -0.94 -13.90 -0.35
CA VAL A 370 0.15 -13.89 -1.33
C VAL A 370 0.71 -15.30 -1.52
N ARG A 371 0.95 -16.05 -0.43
CA ARG A 371 1.46 -17.43 -0.51
C ARG A 371 0.50 -18.37 -1.23
N GLY A 372 -0.80 -18.24 -0.99
CA GLY A 372 -1.81 -19.03 -1.72
C GLY A 372 -1.78 -18.79 -3.22
N HIS A 373 -1.65 -17.54 -3.66
CA HIS A 373 -1.47 -17.21 -5.07
C HIS A 373 -0.13 -17.70 -5.62
N PHE A 374 0.96 -17.55 -4.85
CA PHE A 374 2.28 -18.03 -5.21
C PHE A 374 2.28 -19.53 -5.49
N HIS A 375 1.70 -20.35 -4.60
CA HIS A 375 1.59 -21.81 -4.82
C HIS A 375 0.76 -22.15 -6.05
N THR A 376 -0.27 -21.36 -6.35
CA THR A 376 -1.10 -21.55 -7.55
C THR A 376 -0.28 -21.32 -8.83
N PHE A 377 0.48 -20.22 -8.89
CA PHE A 377 1.32 -19.90 -10.04
C PHE A 377 2.49 -20.89 -10.19
N HIS A 378 3.13 -21.23 -9.08
CA HIS A 378 4.22 -22.19 -9.06
C HIS A 378 3.80 -23.58 -9.54
N ALA A 379 2.64 -24.07 -9.08
CA ALA A 379 2.08 -25.34 -9.54
C ALA A 379 1.72 -25.31 -11.03
N ALA A 380 1.14 -24.20 -11.52
CA ALA A 380 0.82 -24.03 -12.93
C ALA A 380 2.08 -24.06 -13.82
N ARG A 381 3.16 -23.40 -13.39
CA ARG A 381 4.46 -23.42 -14.09
C ARG A 381 5.06 -24.82 -14.14
N ALA A 382 5.05 -25.52 -13.01
CA ALA A 382 5.55 -26.90 -12.94
C ALA A 382 4.77 -27.84 -13.88
N ALA A 383 3.45 -27.68 -13.95
CA ALA A 383 2.60 -28.43 -14.88
C ALA A 383 2.91 -28.11 -16.35
N ALA A 384 3.15 -26.84 -16.70
CA ALA A 384 3.52 -26.43 -18.05
C ALA A 384 4.89 -26.99 -18.48
N ALA A 385 5.89 -26.96 -17.58
CA ALA A 385 7.20 -27.54 -17.84
C ALA A 385 7.13 -29.06 -18.06
N ALA A 386 6.32 -29.78 -17.29
CA ALA A 386 6.08 -31.20 -17.48
C ALA A 386 5.42 -31.51 -18.83
N ALA A 387 4.47 -30.69 -19.27
CA ALA A 387 3.83 -30.83 -20.58
C ALA A 387 4.81 -30.58 -21.75
N ALA A 388 5.71 -29.59 -21.62
CA ALA A 388 6.72 -29.29 -22.63
C ALA A 388 7.81 -30.39 -22.75
N GLY A 389 8.19 -31.00 -21.63
CA GLY A 389 9.15 -32.12 -21.60
C GLY A 389 8.59 -33.47 -22.13
N GLY A 390 7.26 -33.58 -22.29
CA GLY A 390 6.59 -34.77 -22.82
C GLY A 390 6.46 -34.82 -24.34
N ALA A 391 6.79 -33.75 -25.07
CA ALA A 391 6.79 -33.73 -26.52
C ALA A 391 8.13 -34.29 -27.06
N ALA A 392 8.26 -35.62 -27.13
CA ALA A 392 9.33 -36.24 -27.88
C ALA A 392 9.22 -35.81 -29.36
N PRO A 393 10.34 -35.48 -30.05
CA PRO A 393 10.29 -35.22 -31.48
C PRO A 393 9.77 -36.48 -32.18
N ALA A 394 8.74 -36.32 -33.02
CA ALA A 394 8.25 -37.40 -33.85
C ALA A 394 9.44 -37.98 -34.64
N PRO A 395 9.64 -39.31 -34.67
CA PRO A 395 10.72 -39.89 -35.45
C PRO A 395 10.54 -39.44 -36.90
N ALA A 396 11.62 -38.91 -37.48
CA ALA A 396 11.64 -38.46 -38.86
C ALA A 396 11.08 -39.57 -39.75
N GLY A 397 9.90 -39.32 -40.33
CA GLY A 397 9.25 -40.24 -41.25
C GLY A 397 10.21 -40.57 -42.38
N ALA A 398 10.45 -41.86 -42.60
CA ALA A 398 11.28 -42.35 -43.68
C ALA A 398 10.84 -41.72 -45.01
N ALA A 399 11.83 -41.21 -45.75
CA ALA A 399 11.63 -40.65 -47.08
C ALA A 399 10.93 -41.70 -47.97
N PRO A 400 9.91 -41.31 -48.76
CA PRO A 400 9.29 -42.22 -49.71
C PRO A 400 10.32 -42.62 -50.76
N ALA A 401 10.51 -43.93 -50.93
CA ALA A 401 11.34 -44.50 -51.97
C ALA A 401 10.84 -44.00 -53.34
N GLY A 402 11.74 -43.37 -54.09
CA GLY A 402 11.46 -42.86 -55.42
C GLY A 402 11.03 -43.97 -56.37
N ALA A 403 9.95 -43.71 -57.10
CA ALA A 403 9.69 -44.37 -58.36
C ALA A 403 10.65 -43.79 -59.40
N ALA A 404 11.44 -44.66 -60.03
CA ALA A 404 12.19 -44.39 -61.25
C ALA A 404 11.55 -45.19 -62.41
N PRO A 405 11.79 -44.79 -63.66
CA PRO A 405 10.80 -44.46 -64.69
C PRO A 405 9.91 -45.59 -65.21
#